data_AF-A0A1X9SX27-F1
#
_entry.id   AF-A0A1X9SX27-F1
#
_cell.length_a   1.000
_cell.length_b   1.000
_cell.length_c   1.000
_cell.angle_alpha   90.00
_cell.angle_beta   90.00
_cell.angle_gamma   90.00
#
_symmetry.space_group_name_H-M   'P 1'
#
loop_
_entity.id
_entity.type
_entity.pdbx_description
1 polymer ?
#
loop_
_entity_poly.entity_id
_entity_poly.type
_entity_poly.pdbx_seq_one_letter_code
_entity_poly.pdbx_strand_id
1 'polypeptide(L)'
;MAKIAEFKGVDELENKKIALNNCIAQNSSGDSCAKCQRVFGCDMIKEFVVLQFDIAIARLKECQKANNLSSCMDCDMIFECNIRDNYVKSTYEKMNEGRGGQFDF
;
A
#
# COMPACT_ATOMS: atom_id res chain seq x y z
N MET A 1 -2.82 -25.07 -2.32
CA MET A 1 -2.40 -24.25 -3.47
C MET A 1 -3.58 -23.38 -3.87
N ALA A 2 -3.69 -22.18 -3.32
CA ALA A 2 -4.71 -21.22 -3.75
C ALA A 2 -4.16 -20.45 -4.94
N LYS A 3 -4.85 -20.51 -6.08
CA LYS A 3 -4.47 -19.79 -7.29
C LYS A 3 -4.68 -18.30 -7.05
N ILE A 4 -3.72 -17.50 -7.50
CA ILE A 4 -3.67 -16.03 -7.51
C ILE A 4 -4.83 -15.38 -8.32
N ALA A 5 -5.78 -16.17 -8.82
CA ALA A 5 -6.80 -15.76 -9.79
C ALA A 5 -8.13 -15.25 -9.19
N GLU A 6 -8.24 -15.07 -7.86
CA GLU A 6 -9.51 -14.64 -7.23
C GLU A 6 -9.40 -13.37 -6.40
N PHE A 7 -8.66 -12.37 -6.86
CA PHE A 7 -8.86 -11.00 -6.35
C PHE A 7 -9.83 -10.24 -7.26
N LYS A 8 -11.13 -10.49 -7.08
CA LYS A 8 -12.23 -9.65 -7.66
C LYS A 8 -12.14 -8.17 -7.25
N GLY A 9 -11.26 -7.83 -6.31
CA GLY A 9 -11.05 -6.47 -5.81
C GLY A 9 -10.10 -5.61 -6.64
N VAL A 10 -9.41 -6.11 -7.67
CA VAL A 10 -8.40 -5.32 -8.42
C VAL A 10 -9.05 -4.20 -9.24
N ASP A 11 -10.15 -4.49 -9.95
CA ASP A 11 -10.87 -3.48 -10.75
C ASP A 11 -11.56 -2.44 -9.86
N GLU A 12 -12.08 -2.86 -8.71
CA GLU A 12 -12.66 -1.97 -7.71
C GLU A 12 -11.58 -1.07 -7.08
N LEU A 13 -10.38 -1.60 -6.87
CA LEU A 13 -9.22 -0.86 -6.38
C LEU A 13 -8.80 0.25 -7.35
N GLU A 14 -8.74 -0.08 -8.63
CA GLU A 14 -8.28 0.84 -9.66
C GLU A 14 -9.29 1.98 -9.86
N ASN A 15 -10.58 1.66 -9.84
CA ASN A 15 -11.65 2.66 -9.85
C ASN A 15 -11.62 3.58 -8.62
N LYS A 16 -11.34 3.03 -7.42
CA LYS A 16 -11.17 3.82 -6.19
C LYS A 16 -9.94 4.75 -6.26
N LYS A 17 -8.83 4.31 -6.85
CA LYS A 17 -7.64 5.16 -7.09
C LYS A 17 -7.93 6.31 -8.04
N ILE A 18 -8.65 6.06 -9.14
CA ILE A 18 -9.03 7.10 -10.10
C ILE A 18 -9.94 8.15 -9.42
N ALA A 19 -10.90 7.70 -8.61
CA ALA A 19 -11.77 8.59 -7.84
C ALA A 19 -10.99 9.46 -6.84
N LEU A 20 -9.97 8.89 -6.18
CA LEU A 20 -9.09 9.61 -5.26
C LEU A 20 -8.26 10.69 -5.97
N ASN A 21 -7.62 10.35 -7.08
CA ASN A 21 -6.81 11.30 -7.86
C ASN A 21 -7.64 12.49 -8.38
N ASN A 22 -8.86 12.23 -8.83
CA ASN A 22 -9.80 13.28 -9.24
C ASN A 22 -10.24 14.18 -8.07
N CYS A 23 -10.34 13.63 -6.85
CA CYS A 23 -10.64 14.41 -5.66
C CYS A 23 -9.47 15.31 -5.24
N ILE A 24 -8.23 14.83 -5.38
CA ILE A 24 -7.01 15.60 -5.09
C ILE A 24 -6.87 16.78 -6.06
N ALA A 25 -7.12 16.57 -7.36
CA ALA A 25 -7.03 17.59 -8.39
C ALA A 25 -8.03 18.76 -8.22
N GLN A 26 -9.09 18.58 -7.43
CA GLN A 26 -10.13 19.59 -7.19
C GLN A 26 -9.87 20.49 -5.97
N ASN A 27 -8.83 20.24 -5.16
CA ASN A 27 -8.47 21.09 -4.02
C ASN A 27 -7.28 22.01 -4.34
N SER A 28 -7.57 23.28 -4.61
CA SER A 28 -6.58 24.31 -4.95
C SER A 28 -5.91 24.98 -3.74
N SER A 29 -5.94 24.37 -2.54
CA SER A 29 -5.35 24.98 -1.34
C SER A 29 -4.71 23.92 -0.47
N GLY A 30 -3.39 24.03 -0.27
CA GLY A 30 -2.54 23.15 0.52
C GLY A 30 -2.83 23.17 2.03
N ASP A 31 -4.02 22.75 2.42
CA ASP A 31 -4.42 22.57 3.80
C ASP A 31 -4.65 21.08 4.10
N SER A 32 -4.13 20.63 5.25
CA SER A 32 -4.19 19.25 5.74
C SER A 32 -5.56 18.58 5.54
N CYS A 33 -5.57 17.27 5.25
CA CYS A 33 -6.76 16.41 5.11
C CYS A 33 -7.89 16.66 6.14
N ALA A 34 -7.56 17.14 7.35
CA ALA A 34 -8.51 17.53 8.39
C ALA A 34 -9.52 18.64 8.00
N LYS A 35 -9.25 19.45 6.98
CA LYS A 35 -10.13 20.55 6.55
C LYS A 35 -10.89 20.28 5.24
N CYS A 36 -10.74 19.09 4.64
CA CYS A 36 -11.37 18.78 3.37
C CYS A 36 -12.87 18.53 3.54
N GLN A 37 -13.72 19.16 2.72
CA GLN A 37 -15.19 18.97 2.76
C GLN A 37 -15.63 17.53 2.40
N ARG A 38 -14.70 16.67 1.96
CA ARG A 38 -14.87 15.23 1.71
C ARG A 38 -13.96 14.36 2.60
N VAL A 39 -13.91 14.63 3.92
CA VAL A 39 -13.15 13.84 4.92
C VAL A 39 -13.36 12.33 4.79
N PHE A 40 -14.54 11.87 4.32
CA PHE A 40 -14.83 10.46 4.04
C PHE A 40 -13.82 9.76 3.12
N GLY A 41 -13.12 10.49 2.25
CA GLY A 41 -12.03 9.95 1.43
C GLY A 41 -10.78 9.59 2.26
N CYS A 42 -10.48 10.34 3.32
CA CYS A 42 -9.31 10.08 4.17
C CYS A 42 -9.49 8.87 5.11
N ASP A 43 -10.71 8.58 5.58
CA ASP A 43 -10.96 7.40 6.42
C ASP A 43 -10.91 6.10 5.61
N MET A 44 -11.41 6.10 4.37
CA MET A 44 -11.28 4.93 3.48
C MET A 44 -9.83 4.67 3.03
N ILE A 45 -8.99 5.71 2.98
CA ILE A 45 -7.56 5.54 2.70
C ILE A 45 -6.90 4.68 3.80
N LYS A 46 -7.30 4.85 5.06
CA LYS A 46 -6.75 4.05 6.18
C LYS A 46 -7.07 2.55 6.02
N GLU A 47 -8.31 2.21 5.70
CA GLU A 47 -8.70 0.81 5.44
C GLU A 47 -7.95 0.24 4.24
N PHE A 48 -7.78 1.04 3.19
CA PHE A 48 -7.07 0.64 1.98
C PHE A 48 -5.59 0.35 2.23
N VAL A 49 -4.86 1.19 2.97
CA VAL A 49 -3.43 0.95 3.27
C VAL A 49 -3.23 -0.22 4.23
N VAL A 50 -4.20 -0.48 5.11
CA VAL A 50 -4.20 -1.70 5.95
C VAL A 50 -4.30 -2.94 5.07
N LEU A 51 -5.24 -2.96 4.13
CA LEU A 51 -5.40 -4.09 3.19
C LEU A 51 -4.14 -4.29 2.34
N GLN A 52 -3.54 -3.21 1.83
CA GLN A 52 -2.30 -3.30 1.04
C GLN A 52 -1.15 -3.93 1.85
N PHE A 53 -0.96 -3.48 3.09
CA PHE A 53 0.05 -4.02 3.98
C PHE A 53 -0.17 -5.51 4.22
N ASP A 54 -1.41 -5.93 4.52
CA ASP A 54 -1.75 -7.33 4.80
C ASP A 54 -1.45 -8.24 3.59
N ILE A 55 -1.73 -7.78 2.37
CA ILE A 55 -1.37 -8.49 1.13
C ILE A 55 0.16 -8.55 0.97
N ALA A 56 0.85 -7.43 1.18
CA ALA A 56 2.30 -7.35 0.99
C ALA A 56 3.07 -8.22 1.99
N ILE A 57 2.69 -8.20 3.28
CA ILE A 57 3.33 -9.04 4.30
C ILE A 57 3.04 -10.53 4.07
N ALA A 58 1.83 -10.89 3.62
CA ALA A 58 1.51 -12.28 3.28
C ALA A 58 2.40 -12.78 2.13
N ARG A 59 2.52 -11.99 1.06
CA ARG A 59 3.38 -12.32 -0.08
C ARG A 59 4.87 -12.39 0.29
N LEU A 60 5.34 -11.49 1.16
CA LEU A 60 6.71 -11.53 1.68
C LEU A 60 6.99 -12.83 2.45
N LYS A 61 6.07 -13.22 3.36
CA LYS A 61 6.20 -14.45 4.15
C LYS A 61 6.15 -15.70 3.28
N GLU A 62 5.29 -15.72 2.26
CA GLU A 62 5.26 -16.81 1.28
C GLU A 62 6.58 -16.90 0.49
N CYS A 63 7.12 -15.76 0.06
CA CYS A 63 8.42 -15.68 -0.61
C CYS A 63 9.56 -16.19 0.30
N GLN A 64 9.61 -15.74 1.54
CA GLN A 64 10.59 -16.19 2.54
C GLN A 64 10.51 -17.71 2.73
N LYS A 65 9.31 -18.25 2.92
CA LYS A 65 9.10 -19.70 3.06
C LYS A 65 9.52 -20.47 1.81
N ALA A 66 9.17 -20.00 0.62
CA ALA A 66 9.52 -20.66 -0.64
C ALA A 66 11.04 -20.71 -0.90
N ASN A 67 11.79 -19.74 -0.36
CA ASN A 67 13.24 -19.65 -0.48
C ASN A 67 13.98 -20.15 0.79
N ASN A 68 13.27 -20.73 1.76
CA ASN A 68 13.81 -21.15 3.05
C ASN A 68 14.58 -20.04 3.81
N LEU A 69 14.12 -18.79 3.69
CA LEU A 69 14.69 -17.64 4.39
C LEU A 69 13.85 -17.33 5.64
N SER A 70 14.51 -17.00 6.75
CA SER A 70 13.85 -16.53 7.98
C SER A 70 13.65 -15.01 7.98
N SER A 71 14.49 -14.29 7.23
CA SER A 71 14.44 -12.84 7.05
C SER A 71 14.82 -12.45 5.62
N CYS A 72 14.37 -11.27 5.18
CA CYS A 72 14.87 -10.69 3.92
C CYS A 72 16.32 -10.21 4.02
N MET A 73 16.88 -10.11 5.23
CA MET A 73 18.31 -9.79 5.41
C MET A 73 19.22 -10.90 4.88
N ASP A 74 18.72 -12.13 4.85
CA ASP A 74 19.46 -13.30 4.35
C ASP A 74 19.27 -13.50 2.83
N CYS A 75 18.62 -12.55 2.14
CA CYS A 75 18.32 -12.63 0.71
C CYS A 75 19.38 -11.91 -0.11
N ASP A 76 20.00 -12.60 -1.07
CA ASP A 76 21.00 -11.99 -1.97
C ASP A 76 20.46 -10.83 -2.80
N MET A 77 19.15 -10.82 -3.06
CA MET A 77 18.47 -9.77 -3.83
C MET A 77 17.89 -8.66 -2.92
N ILE A 78 18.30 -8.52 -1.66
CA ILE A 78 17.67 -7.59 -0.70
C ILE A 78 17.50 -6.15 -1.22
N PHE A 79 18.45 -5.64 -2.01
CA PHE A 79 18.41 -4.29 -2.58
C PHE A 79 17.58 -4.17 -3.86
N GLU A 80 17.29 -5.28 -4.54
CA GLU A 80 16.60 -5.31 -5.84
C GLU A 80 15.25 -6.05 -5.77
N CYS A 81 14.91 -6.61 -4.61
CA CYS A 81 13.72 -7.43 -4.41
C CYS A 81 12.45 -6.57 -4.37
N ASN A 82 11.68 -6.59 -5.45
CA ASN A 82 10.42 -5.87 -5.57
C ASN A 82 9.36 -6.31 -4.53
N ILE A 83 9.40 -7.56 -4.06
CA ILE A 83 8.47 -8.05 -3.01
C ILE A 83 8.80 -7.38 -1.68
N ARG A 84 10.09 -7.26 -1.34
CA ARG A 84 10.55 -6.54 -0.15
C ARG A 84 10.25 -5.06 -0.28
N ASP A 85 10.56 -4.45 -1.42
CA ASP A 85 10.31 -3.03 -1.66
C ASP A 85 8.83 -2.67 -1.49
N ASN A 86 7.92 -3.48 -2.07
CA ASN A 86 6.48 -3.30 -1.89
C ASN A 86 6.02 -3.47 -0.43
N TYR A 87 6.62 -4.41 0.31
CA TYR A 87 6.37 -4.54 1.75
C TYR A 87 6.83 -3.31 2.53
N VAL A 88 8.01 -2.77 2.23
CA VAL A 88 8.54 -1.56 2.89
C VAL A 88 7.62 -0.37 2.59
N LYS A 89 7.28 -0.14 1.32
CA LYS A 89 6.38 0.94 0.92
C LYS A 89 5.01 0.85 1.59
N SER A 90 4.37 -0.31 1.54
CA SER A 90 3.05 -0.51 2.18
C SER A 90 3.11 -0.39 3.71
N THR A 91 4.24 -0.72 4.35
CA THR A 91 4.45 -0.47 5.77
C THR A 91 4.43 1.03 6.08
N TYR A 92 5.16 1.85 5.31
CA TYR A 92 5.15 3.31 5.47
C TYR A 92 3.76 3.90 5.26
N GLU A 93 3.06 3.49 4.20
CA GLU A 93 1.71 3.97 3.94
C GLU A 93 0.73 3.55 5.05
N LYS A 94 0.86 2.34 5.59
CA LYS A 94 0.04 1.94 6.75
C LYS A 94 0.36 2.79 7.98
N MET A 95 1.64 3.05 8.26
CA MET A 95 2.08 3.83 9.43
C MET A 95 1.68 5.31 9.34
N ASN A 96 1.63 5.87 8.14
CA ASN A 96 1.15 7.25 7.91
C ASN A 96 -0.38 7.32 7.69
N GLU A 97 -1.10 6.20 7.86
CA GLU A 97 -2.53 6.05 7.60
C GLU A 97 -2.96 6.44 6.17
N GLY A 98 -2.06 6.26 5.21
CA GLY A 98 -2.16 6.65 3.80
C GLY A 98 -2.22 8.15 3.56
N ARG A 99 -1.87 8.96 4.56
CA ARG A 99 -1.89 10.43 4.48
C ARG A 99 -0.63 10.99 3.84
N GLY A 100 0.29 10.11 3.44
CA GLY A 100 1.59 10.48 2.90
C GLY A 100 2.51 11.08 3.97
N GLY A 101 3.73 11.35 3.55
CA GLY A 101 4.78 11.97 4.34
C GLY A 101 6.01 12.10 3.44
N GLN A 102 6.69 13.24 3.52
CA GLN A 102 7.86 13.51 2.69
C GLN A 102 9.04 12.72 3.23
N PHE A 103 9.23 11.50 2.74
CA PHE A 103 10.46 10.75 2.89
C PHE A 103 10.90 10.32 1.49
N ASP A 104 11.87 11.05 0.94
CA ASP A 104 12.62 10.63 -0.22
C ASP A 104 13.49 9.44 0.18
N PHE A 105 13.41 8.34 -0.57
CA PHE A 105 14.24 7.14 -0.42
C PHE A 105 15.15 7.00 -1.64
#